data_AF-A0AAD4ZMK1-F1
#
_entry.id   AF-A0AAD4ZMK1-F1
#
_cell.length_a   1.000
_cell.length_b   1.000
_cell.length_c   1.000
_cell.angle_alpha   90.00
_cell.angle_beta   90.00
_cell.angle_gamma   90.00
#
_symmetry.space_group_name_H-M   'P 1'
#
loop_
_entity.id
_entity.type
_entity.pdbx_description
1 polymer ?
#
loop_
_entity_poly.entity_id
_entity_poly.type
_entity_poly.pdbx_seq_one_letter_code
_entity_poly.pdbx_strand_id
1 'polypeptide(L)'
;MANMVDLVSLVDPTQVSTQFGSLSYRSKHLANILEKADGVQFFLVSYNPRDLWVLATVRPDKETIYYMDSLPNRMVDEDLRNIVNIAIKIYNSHVGKQSPLAFEKKVKN
;
A
#
# COMPACT_ATOMS: atom_id res chain seq x y z
N MET A 1 3.50 24.12 -9.38
CA MET A 1 2.53 23.29 -10.14
C MET A 1 3.08 21.88 -10.07
N ALA A 2 2.39 20.93 -9.45
CA ALA A 2 2.87 19.55 -9.40
C ALA A 2 2.82 18.95 -10.81
N ASN A 3 3.91 18.34 -11.28
CA ASN A 3 3.91 17.65 -12.55
C ASN A 3 3.14 16.33 -12.38
N MET A 4 2.33 15.94 -13.36
CA MET A 4 1.50 14.72 -13.27
C MET A 4 2.36 13.47 -12.97
N VAL A 5 3.61 13.45 -13.46
CA VAL A 5 4.57 12.36 -13.24
C VAL A 5 5.02 12.23 -11.77
N ASP A 6 4.92 13.29 -10.96
CA ASP A 6 5.34 13.26 -9.56
C ASP A 6 4.22 12.76 -8.64
N LEU A 7 2.98 12.69 -9.13
CA LEU A 7 1.81 12.30 -8.32
C LEU A 7 1.70 10.80 -8.07
N VAL A 8 2.41 9.96 -8.83
CA VAL A 8 2.29 8.50 -8.76
C VAL A 8 3.66 7.84 -8.67
N SER A 9 3.86 7.06 -7.61
CA SER A 9 5.01 6.19 -7.42
C SER A 9 4.63 4.74 -7.66
N LEU A 10 5.39 4.05 -8.49
CA LEU A 10 5.23 2.61 -8.72
C LEU A 10 6.12 1.83 -7.76
N VAL A 11 5.55 0.90 -7.00
CA VAL A 11 6.31 0.01 -6.12
C VAL A 11 6.66 -1.26 -6.88
N ASP A 12 7.94 -1.65 -6.80
CA ASP A 12 8.41 -2.91 -7.38
C ASP A 12 7.68 -4.10 -6.71
N PRO A 13 6.93 -4.91 -7.47
CA PRO A 13 6.14 -6.00 -6.92
C PRO A 13 6.98 -7.09 -6.24
N THR A 14 8.27 -7.22 -6.58
CA THR A 14 9.15 -8.20 -5.94
C THR A 14 9.34 -7.90 -4.45
N GLN A 15 9.26 -6.63 -4.05
CA GLN A 15 9.51 -6.17 -2.68
C GLN A 15 8.33 -6.44 -1.72
N VAL A 16 7.14 -6.68 -2.27
CA VAL A 16 5.94 -7.05 -1.51
C VAL A 16 5.51 -8.50 -1.76
N SER A 17 6.22 -9.23 -2.62
CA SER A 17 5.95 -10.63 -2.95
C SER A 17 5.98 -11.56 -1.75
N THR A 18 5.17 -12.61 -1.76
CA THR A 18 5.17 -13.68 -0.74
C THR A 18 6.52 -14.40 -0.62
N GLN A 19 7.33 -14.38 -1.67
CA GLN A 19 8.63 -15.03 -1.71
C GLN A 19 9.77 -14.18 -1.13
N PHE A 20 9.50 -12.91 -0.81
CA PHE A 20 10.54 -11.94 -0.47
C PHE A 20 10.56 -11.58 1.02
N GLY A 21 11.28 -12.38 1.81
CA GLY A 21 11.46 -12.11 3.23
C GLY A 21 10.18 -12.23 4.07
N SER A 22 10.24 -11.83 5.34
CA SER A 22 9.10 -11.92 6.25
C SER A 22 8.07 -10.83 6.00
N LEU A 23 6.84 -11.00 6.49
CA LEU A 23 5.81 -9.96 6.51
C LEU A 23 6.34 -8.63 7.09
N SER A 24 7.06 -8.70 8.22
CA SER A 24 7.65 -7.51 8.85
C SER A 24 8.68 -6.82 7.96
N TYR A 25 9.53 -7.60 7.28
CA TYR A 25 10.54 -7.07 6.37
C TYR A 25 9.89 -6.34 5.18
N ARG A 26 8.91 -6.98 4.52
CA ARG A 26 8.17 -6.40 3.40
C ARG A 26 7.42 -5.12 3.81
N SER A 27 6.79 -5.14 4.98
CA SER A 27 6.07 -3.98 5.51
C SER A 27 7.00 -2.81 5.83
N LYS A 28 8.16 -3.07 6.44
CA LYS A 28 9.20 -2.05 6.69
C LYS A 28 9.73 -1.47 5.39
N HIS A 29 10.00 -2.33 4.42
CA HIS A 29 10.47 -1.88 3.11
C HIS A 29 9.46 -0.96 2.43
N LEU A 30 8.17 -1.35 2.42
CA LEU A 30 7.10 -0.50 1.91
C LEU A 30 7.01 0.82 2.69
N ALA A 31 7.10 0.80 4.03
CA ALA A 31 7.09 2.02 4.83
C ALA A 31 8.20 3.00 4.43
N ASN A 32 9.43 2.52 4.25
CA ASN A 32 10.57 3.34 3.81
C ASN A 32 10.36 3.96 2.43
N ILE A 33 9.55 3.34 1.56
CA ILE A 33 9.15 3.92 0.27
C ILE A 33 8.12 5.03 0.50
N LEU A 34 7.13 4.79 1.36
CA LEU A 34 6.09 5.77 1.70
C LEU A 34 6.66 7.03 2.36
N GLU A 35 7.74 6.92 3.13
CA GLU A 35 8.43 8.08 3.72
C GLU A 35 9.00 9.06 2.71
N LYS A 36 9.28 8.59 1.48
CA LYS A 36 9.78 9.45 0.41
C LYS A 36 8.67 10.27 -0.25
N ALA A 37 7.42 10.11 0.18
CA ALA A 37 6.28 10.87 -0.32
C ALA A 37 6.43 12.37 -0.02
N ASP A 38 6.03 13.19 -0.99
CA ASP A 38 5.89 14.64 -0.85
C ASP A 38 4.50 15.06 -0.29
N GLY A 39 3.72 14.08 0.17
CA GLY A 39 2.41 14.24 0.79
C GLY A 39 1.21 14.28 -0.18
N VAL A 40 1.45 14.46 -1.49
CA VAL A 40 0.39 14.39 -2.52
C VAL A 40 0.44 13.10 -3.34
N GLN A 41 1.53 12.34 -3.21
CA GLN A 41 1.79 11.15 -3.99
C GLN A 41 0.91 9.93 -3.63
N PHE A 42 0.53 9.18 -4.66
CA PHE A 42 -0.10 7.88 -4.59
C PHE A 42 0.94 6.79 -4.86
N PHE A 43 0.89 5.71 -4.09
CA PHE A 43 1.76 4.55 -4.30
C PHE A 43 0.94 3.40 -4.87
N LEU A 44 1.35 2.89 -6.03
CA LEU A 44 0.76 1.74 -6.67
C LEU A 44 1.55 0.49 -6.28
N VAL A 45 0.96 -0.32 -5.41
CA VAL A 45 1.52 -1.55 -4.87
C VAL A 45 0.91 -2.73 -5.59
N SER A 46 1.59 -3.19 -6.64
CA SER A 46 1.20 -4.40 -7.38
C SER A 46 1.61 -5.62 -6.58
N TYR A 47 0.69 -6.57 -6.40
CA TYR A 47 0.92 -7.77 -5.62
C TYR A 47 0.35 -8.98 -6.37
N ASN A 48 1.13 -10.06 -6.41
CA ASN A 48 0.69 -11.32 -6.97
C ASN A 48 0.92 -12.42 -5.92
N PRO A 49 -0.13 -12.87 -5.21
CA PRO A 49 0.01 -13.95 -4.24
C PRO A 49 0.33 -15.29 -4.93
N ARG A 50 -0.14 -15.47 -6.18
CA ARG A 50 -0.04 -16.70 -6.97
C ARG A 50 -0.08 -16.39 -8.49
N ASP A 51 -1.29 -16.40 -9.06
CA ASP A 51 -1.52 -16.35 -10.51
C ASP A 51 -2.41 -15.15 -10.91
N LEU A 52 -2.64 -14.21 -10.00
CA LEU A 52 -3.52 -13.07 -10.20
C LEU A 52 -2.89 -11.80 -9.64
N TRP A 53 -2.73 -10.81 -10.52
CA TRP A 53 -2.31 -9.49 -10.11
C TRP A 53 -3.47 -8.74 -9.46
N VAL A 54 -3.22 -8.24 -8.25
CA VAL A 54 -4.06 -7.28 -7.55
C VAL A 54 -3.25 -6.01 -7.29
N LEU A 55 -3.95 -4.90 -7.11
CA LEU A 55 -3.32 -3.59 -6.91
C LEU A 55 -3.87 -2.92 -5.65
N ALA A 56 -2.97 -2.46 -4.78
CA ALA A 56 -3.30 -1.52 -3.72
C ALA A 56 -2.80 -0.13 -4.10
N THR A 57 -3.70 0.85 -4.11
CA THR A 57 -3.36 2.28 -4.21
C THR A 57 -3.32 2.87 -2.81
N VAL A 58 -2.13 3.28 -2.36
CA VAL A 58 -1.90 3.78 -1.00
C VAL A 58 -1.68 5.28 -1.04
N ARG A 59 -2.42 6.01 -0.20
CA ARG A 59 -2.22 7.44 0.04
C ARG A 59 -1.84 7.62 1.53
N PRO A 60 -0.53 7.59 1.86
CA PRO A 60 -0.09 7.46 3.26
C PRO A 60 -0.54 8.65 4.11
N ASP A 61 -0.53 9.85 3.55
CA ASP A 61 -0.92 11.07 4.26
C ASP A 61 -2.39 11.18 4.64
N LYS A 62 -3.25 10.48 3.90
CA LYS A 62 -4.68 10.37 4.17
C LYS A 62 -5.05 9.03 4.78
N GLU A 63 -4.06 8.19 5.06
CA GLU A 63 -4.23 6.81 5.54
C GLU A 63 -5.30 6.03 4.76
N THR A 64 -5.36 6.28 3.45
CA THR A 64 -6.39 5.73 2.58
C THR A 64 -5.78 4.67 1.68
N ILE A 65 -6.40 3.50 1.63
CA ILE A 65 -6.00 2.38 0.78
C ILE A 65 -7.18 2.01 -0.10
N TYR A 66 -6.96 1.93 -1.41
CA TYR A 66 -7.92 1.36 -2.37
C TYR A 66 -7.38 0.04 -2.88
N TYR A 67 -8.12 -1.04 -2.66
CA TYR A 67 -7.79 -2.35 -3.22
C TYR A 67 -8.56 -2.57 -4.51
N MET A 68 -7.85 -3.02 -5.54
CA MET A 68 -8.38 -3.33 -6.86
C MET A 68 -8.09 -4.80 -7.14
N ASP A 69 -9.17 -5.59 -7.19
CA ASP A 69 -9.18 -6.98 -7.64
C ASP A 69 -10.19 -7.05 -8.80
N SER A 70 -9.76 -7.61 -9.93
CA SER A 70 -10.58 -7.71 -11.13
C SER A 70 -11.62 -8.84 -11.04
N LEU A 71 -11.48 -9.76 -10.08
CA LEU A 71 -12.42 -10.86 -9.91
C LEU A 71 -13.57 -10.49 -8.97
N PRO A 72 -14.82 -10.82 -9.35
CA PRO A 72 -15.99 -10.49 -8.55
C PRO A 72 -16.03 -11.30 -7.25
N ASN A 73 -16.65 -10.72 -6.21
CA ASN A 73 -16.98 -11.39 -4.94
C ASN A 73 -15.79 -12.01 -4.17
N ARG A 74 -14.57 -11.51 -4.38
CA ARG A 74 -13.41 -11.92 -3.58
C ARG A 74 -13.14 -10.96 -2.43
N MET A 75 -12.53 -11.51 -1.38
CA MET A 75 -11.93 -10.71 -0.31
C MET A 75 -10.52 -10.30 -0.77
N VAL A 76 -10.07 -9.14 -0.30
CA VAL A 76 -8.69 -8.70 -0.48
C VAL A 76 -7.76 -9.73 0.13
N ASP A 77 -6.67 -10.05 -0.55
CA ASP A 77 -5.65 -10.95 -0.03
C ASP A 77 -5.15 -10.46 1.33
N GLU A 78 -5.17 -11.37 2.32
CA GLU A 78 -4.87 -11.04 3.71
C GLU A 78 -3.41 -10.61 3.89
N ASP A 79 -2.47 -11.20 3.13
CA ASP A 79 -1.06 -10.88 3.21
C ASP A 79 -0.80 -9.48 2.66
N LEU A 80 -1.37 -9.13 1.49
CA LEU A 80 -1.31 -7.76 0.97
C LEU A 80 -1.88 -6.74 1.97
N ARG A 81 -3.06 -7.04 2.52
CA ARG A 81 -3.72 -6.19 3.51
C ARG A 81 -2.84 -5.97 4.74
N ASN A 82 -2.20 -7.04 5.24
CA ASN A 82 -1.31 -6.97 6.39
C ASN A 82 -0.04 -6.16 6.08
N ILE A 83 0.59 -6.35 4.91
CA ILE A 83 1.77 -5.58 4.48
C ILE A 83 1.47 -4.09 4.49
N VAL A 84 0.38 -3.68 3.81
CA VAL A 84 0.03 -2.27 3.68
C VAL A 84 -0.36 -1.65 5.02
N ASN A 85 -1.16 -2.35 5.83
CA ASN A 85 -1.59 -1.84 7.14
C ASN A 85 -0.41 -1.68 8.11
N ILE A 86 0.53 -2.63 8.12
CA ILE A 86 1.73 -2.51 8.96
C ILE A 86 2.64 -1.40 8.42
N ALA A 87 2.79 -1.27 7.10
CA ALA A 87 3.59 -0.22 6.49
C ALA A 87 3.07 1.18 6.86
N ILE A 88 1.75 1.41 6.81
CA ILE A 88 1.14 2.68 7.25
C ILE A 88 1.40 2.94 8.73
N LYS A 89 1.28 1.93 9.60
CA LYS A 89 1.58 2.09 11.02
C LYS A 89 3.04 2.51 11.27
N ILE A 90 3.98 1.89 10.55
CA ILE A 90 5.41 2.25 10.63
C ILE A 90 5.63 3.67 10.11
N TYR A 91 5.08 4.00 8.92
CA TYR A 91 5.13 5.34 8.35
C TYR A 91 4.64 6.41 9.34
N ASN A 92 3.47 6.20 9.94
CA ASN A 92 2.89 7.13 10.90
C ASN A 92 3.76 7.32 12.14
N SER A 93 4.38 6.24 12.62
CA SER A 93 5.35 6.31 13.71
C SER A 93 6.56 7.16 13.35
N HIS A 94 7.04 7.11 12.11
CA HIS A 94 8.19 7.86 11.66
C HIS A 94 7.87 9.34 11.42
N VAL A 95 6.69 9.66 10.90
CA VAL A 95 6.25 11.05 10.67
C VAL A 95 5.60 11.72 11.89
N GLY A 96 5.55 11.03 13.04
CA GLY A 96 5.02 11.56 14.29
C GLY A 96 3.49 11.73 14.32
N LYS A 97 2.75 11.08 13.42
CA LYS A 97 1.27 11.11 13.41
C LYS A 97 0.72 10.06 14.38
N GLN A 98 -0.16 10.47 15.30
CA GLN A 98 -0.99 9.52 16.04
C GLN A 98 -2.02 8.94 15.06
N SER A 99 -1.90 7.65 14.72
CA SER A 99 -2.77 7.01 13.72
C SER A 99 -4.22 6.93 14.22
N PRO A 100 -5.22 7.51 13.51
CA PRO A 100 -6.58 7.02 13.59
C PRO A 100 -6.64 5.59 13.03
N LEU A 101 -7.57 4.75 13.49
CA LEU A 101 -7.80 3.43 12.90
C LEU A 101 -8.11 3.58 11.40
N ALA A 102 -7.31 2.96 10.53
CA ALA A 102 -7.45 3.05 9.08
C ALA A 102 -8.88 2.69 8.63
N PHE A 103 -9.55 3.63 7.97
CA PHE A 103 -10.90 3.42 7.41
C PHE A 103 -10.79 2.70 6.06
N GLU A 104 -11.21 1.42 6.02
CA GLU A 104 -11.36 0.69 4.77
C GLU A 104 -12.63 1.13 4.03
N LYS A 105 -12.46 1.76 2.86
CA LYS A 105 -13.58 2.06 1.95
C LYS A 105 -13.54 1.08 0.77
N LYS A 106 -14.44 0.10 0.77
CA LYS A 106 -14.69 -0.75 -0.40
C LYS A 106 -15.48 0.05 -1.42
N VAL A 107 -14.89 0.36 -2.58
CA VAL A 107 -15.62 0.92 -3.72
C VAL A 107 -16.47 -0.20 -4.29
N LYS A 108 -17.80 -0.06 -4.20
CA LYS A 108 -18.75 -0.97 -4.85
C LYS A 108 -18.92 -0.49 -6.29
N ASN A 109 -18.71 -1.40 -7.24
CA ASN A 109 -19.22 -1.27 -8.60
C ASN A 109 -20.71 -1.59 -8.63
#